data_AF-A0A0L8V285-F1
#
_entry.id   AF-A0A0L8V285-F1
#
_cell.length_a   1.000
_cell.length_b   1.000
_cell.length_c   1.000
_cell.angle_alpha   90.00
_cell.angle_beta   90.00
_cell.angle_gamma   90.00
#
_symmetry.space_group_name_H-M   'P 1'
#
loop_
_entity.id
_entity.type
_entity.pdbx_description
1 polymer ?
#
loop_
_entity_poly.entity_id
_entity_poly.type
_entity_poly.pdbx_seq_one_letter_code
_entity_poly.pdbx_strand_id
1 'polypeptide(L)'
;MRTILLSTFLAFFLLSCQAPEKEVYLFSFFQDNGQDGLHLAYSYDGYHYEALKNNESFLTPQVADDKLMRDPCIIPGPDGKYHMVWTVSWNDKGIGYAWSEDLINWSEQKFIPVMAHEPEALNCWAPELYYDEDSKQYLIYWATTIPGRFTEGDTQGDDKYNHRMYYTTTKDFENFSDTKLLYDEGFNVIDAVIQKVDDTYYLFLKDETRTPAKKHIRIAASDQLTEGYQLISEPITPDWVEGPTITKIGDKWVLFYDEYTRHHMGAVASTDLKNWEVINDQISFPAGTRHGTIFKAPESILNRLLEAE
;
A
#
# COMPACT_ATOMS: atom_id res chain seq x y z
N MET A 1 34.49 -35.16 60.04
CA MET A 1 33.45 -35.11 58.99
C MET A 1 32.74 -33.77 59.08
N ARG A 2 33.03 -32.84 58.15
CA ARG A 2 32.33 -31.55 58.03
C ARG A 2 31.33 -31.69 56.90
N THR A 3 30.04 -31.68 57.22
CA THR A 3 28.95 -31.76 56.25
C THR A 3 28.70 -30.35 55.72
N ILE A 4 29.03 -30.10 54.46
CA ILE A 4 28.71 -28.85 53.76
C ILE A 4 27.28 -29.02 53.21
N LEU A 5 26.32 -28.26 53.74
CA LEU A 5 25.00 -28.12 53.14
C LEU A 5 25.12 -27.18 51.93
N LEU A 6 24.94 -27.73 50.74
CA LEU A 6 24.79 -26.98 49.50
C LEU A 6 23.31 -26.56 49.38
N SER A 7 23.02 -25.28 49.61
CA SER A 7 21.67 -24.73 49.36
C SER A 7 21.53 -24.44 47.86
N THR A 8 20.77 -25.26 47.15
CA THR A 8 20.42 -25.05 45.74
C THR A 8 19.31 -24.00 45.66
N PHE A 9 19.66 -22.80 45.20
CA PHE A 9 18.71 -21.74 44.89
C PHE A 9 18.06 -22.06 43.53
N LEU A 10 16.81 -22.52 43.54
CA LEU A 10 16.04 -22.80 42.33
C LEU A 10 15.41 -21.50 41.83
N ALA A 11 16.04 -20.85 40.84
CA ALA A 11 15.47 -19.70 40.16
C ALA A 11 14.32 -20.15 39.25
N PHE A 12 13.09 -19.88 39.68
CA PHE A 12 11.90 -20.01 38.84
C PHE A 12 11.93 -18.90 37.77
N PHE A 13 12.36 -19.22 36.56
CA PHE A 13 12.07 -18.39 35.39
C PHE A 13 10.59 -18.55 35.05
N LEU A 14 9.76 -17.60 35.49
CA LEU A 14 8.39 -17.44 34.99
C LEU A 14 8.49 -16.92 33.55
N LEU A 15 8.45 -17.84 32.59
CA LEU A 15 8.13 -17.53 31.20
C LEU A 15 6.67 -17.06 31.17
N SER A 16 6.48 -15.75 31.28
CA SER A 16 5.20 -15.11 31.03
C SER A 16 4.85 -15.30 29.56
N CYS A 17 3.96 -16.24 29.27
CA CYS A 17 3.27 -16.31 27.99
C CYS A 17 2.30 -15.13 27.93
N GLN A 18 2.77 -13.95 27.50
CA GLN A 18 1.88 -12.82 27.21
C GLN A 18 1.01 -13.23 26.03
N ALA A 19 -0.31 -13.05 26.16
CA ALA A 19 -1.21 -13.19 25.02
C ALA A 19 -0.74 -12.24 23.91
N PRO A 20 -0.86 -12.63 22.64
CA PRO A 20 -0.52 -11.74 21.53
C PRO A 20 -1.32 -10.43 21.68
N GLU A 21 -0.64 -9.31 21.46
CA GLU A 21 -1.25 -8.00 21.57
C GLU A 21 -2.39 -7.89 20.56
N LYS A 22 -3.48 -7.24 20.97
CA LYS A 22 -4.61 -6.99 20.08
C LYS A 22 -4.16 -6.06 18.95
N GLU A 23 -4.49 -6.43 17.72
CA GLU A 23 -4.26 -5.60 16.54
C GLU A 23 -5.48 -4.73 16.23
N VAL A 24 -5.21 -3.57 15.64
CA VAL A 24 -6.20 -2.64 15.09
C VAL A 24 -5.85 -2.34 13.63
N TYR A 25 -6.80 -1.79 12.88
CA TYR A 25 -6.58 -1.35 11.51
C TYR A 25 -6.15 0.12 11.51
N LEU A 26 -5.10 0.42 10.78
CA LEU A 26 -4.70 1.77 10.42
C LEU A 26 -4.86 1.96 8.91
N PHE A 27 -5.05 3.20 8.50
CA PHE A 27 -5.17 3.59 7.11
C PHE A 27 -4.31 4.83 6.86
N SER A 28 -3.29 4.72 6.02
CA SER A 28 -2.53 5.86 5.52
C SER A 28 -3.24 6.47 4.34
N PHE A 29 -3.35 7.80 4.28
CA PHE A 29 -3.99 8.48 3.14
C PHE A 29 -3.43 9.90 2.96
N PHE A 30 -3.86 10.55 1.89
CA PHE A 30 -3.61 11.97 1.64
C PHE A 30 -4.93 12.70 1.39
N GLN A 31 -4.90 14.03 1.46
CA GLN A 31 -6.04 14.89 1.14
C GLN A 31 -5.72 15.77 -0.06
N ASP A 32 -6.77 16.30 -0.70
CA ASP A 32 -6.67 17.17 -1.87
C ASP A 32 -5.72 16.62 -2.94
N ASN A 33 -4.55 17.25 -3.11
CA ASN A 33 -3.53 16.84 -4.06
C ASN A 33 -2.26 16.28 -3.39
N GLY A 34 -2.25 16.12 -2.06
CA GLY A 34 -1.14 15.58 -1.28
C GLY A 34 -0.14 16.62 -0.80
N GLN A 35 -0.49 17.91 -0.84
CA GLN A 35 0.45 19.00 -0.53
C GLN A 35 0.78 19.15 0.97
N ASP A 36 -0.10 18.69 1.86
CA ASP A 36 0.08 18.81 3.31
C ASP A 36 0.70 17.56 3.94
N GLY A 37 0.49 16.39 3.32
CA GLY A 37 1.29 15.19 3.53
C GLY A 37 0.51 13.97 3.99
N LEU A 38 1.15 13.18 4.84
CA LEU A 38 0.61 11.93 5.38
C LEU A 38 -0.52 12.20 6.37
N HIS A 39 -1.68 11.62 6.15
CA HIS A 39 -2.75 11.49 7.14
C HIS A 39 -2.91 10.04 7.58
N LEU A 40 -3.35 9.84 8.82
CA LEU A 40 -3.64 8.52 9.36
C LEU A 40 -5.05 8.47 9.94
N ALA A 41 -5.73 7.36 9.71
CA ALA A 41 -6.99 7.00 10.35
C ALA A 41 -6.89 5.62 11.00
N TYR A 42 -7.77 5.34 11.94
CA TYR A 42 -7.79 4.06 12.64
C TYR A 42 -9.20 3.48 12.68
N SER A 43 -9.28 2.15 12.81
CA SER A 43 -10.53 1.42 13.00
C SER A 43 -10.31 0.18 13.87
N TYR A 44 -11.23 -0.05 14.80
CA TYR A 44 -11.24 -1.27 15.61
C TYR A 44 -11.93 -2.45 14.91
N ASP A 45 -12.87 -2.18 14.00
CA ASP A 45 -13.64 -3.21 13.29
C ASP A 45 -13.20 -3.39 11.83
N GLY A 46 -12.40 -2.45 11.31
CA GLY A 46 -11.92 -2.41 9.93
C GLY A 46 -12.95 -1.87 8.94
N TYR A 47 -14.10 -1.35 9.40
CA TYR A 47 -15.16 -0.80 8.56
C TYR A 47 -15.38 0.69 8.81
N HIS A 48 -15.28 1.13 10.07
CA HIS A 48 -15.53 2.51 10.47
C HIS A 48 -14.22 3.16 10.92
N TYR A 49 -13.74 4.11 10.13
CA TYR A 49 -12.48 4.80 10.33
C TYR A 49 -12.67 6.19 10.94
N GLU A 50 -11.88 6.47 11.96
CA GLU A 50 -11.77 7.79 12.59
C GLU A 50 -10.39 8.39 12.30
N ALA A 51 -10.35 9.69 12.00
CA ALA A 51 -9.09 10.38 11.76
C ALA A 51 -8.28 10.50 13.05
N LEU A 52 -6.96 10.33 12.95
CA LEU A 52 -6.04 10.64 14.03
C LEU A 52 -5.63 12.12 13.96
N LYS A 53 -5.16 12.67 15.09
CA LYS A 53 -4.58 14.02 15.15
C LYS A 53 -5.49 15.10 14.56
N ASN A 54 -6.78 15.04 14.88
CA ASN A 54 -7.80 15.96 14.34
C ASN A 54 -7.80 16.08 12.80
N ASN A 55 -7.40 15.01 12.09
CA ASN A 55 -7.25 14.98 10.63
C ASN A 55 -6.18 15.94 10.10
N GLU A 56 -5.15 16.23 10.91
CA GLU A 56 -3.95 16.96 10.50
C GLU A 56 -2.85 16.03 10.01
N SER A 57 -1.98 16.55 9.14
CA SER A 57 -0.84 15.81 8.60
C SER A 57 0.17 15.40 9.69
N PHE A 58 0.64 14.16 9.61
CA PHE A 58 1.71 13.57 10.39
C PHE A 58 3.10 13.82 9.79
N LEU A 59 3.19 13.96 8.47
CA LEU A 59 4.46 14.15 7.78
C LEU A 59 4.29 14.97 6.50
N THR A 60 4.82 16.21 6.50
CA THR A 60 4.79 17.08 5.32
C THR A 60 5.87 16.68 4.31
N PRO A 61 5.56 16.52 3.00
CA PRO A 61 6.54 16.17 1.97
C PRO A 61 7.64 17.22 1.81
N GLN A 62 8.90 16.77 1.68
CA GLN A 62 10.08 17.62 1.50
C GLN A 62 10.91 17.27 0.26
N VAL A 63 10.65 16.12 -0.36
CA VAL A 63 11.41 15.60 -1.51
C VAL A 63 10.71 15.91 -2.84
N ALA A 64 11.50 15.93 -3.92
CA ALA A 64 11.14 16.45 -5.25
C ALA A 64 10.78 17.95 -5.26
N ASP A 65 10.72 18.55 -6.46
CA ASP A 65 10.43 19.98 -6.61
C ASP A 65 8.95 20.29 -6.28
N ASP A 66 8.03 19.40 -6.68
CA ASP A 66 6.58 19.58 -6.46
C ASP A 66 6.18 19.36 -4.99
N LYS A 67 6.99 18.62 -4.22
CA LYS A 67 6.75 18.28 -2.80
C LYS A 67 5.32 17.78 -2.55
N LEU A 68 4.90 16.76 -3.30
CA LEU A 68 3.64 16.07 -3.04
C LEU A 68 3.86 14.79 -2.24
N MET A 69 2.85 14.40 -1.48
CA MET A 69 2.72 13.07 -0.90
C MET A 69 1.35 12.54 -1.26
N ARG A 70 1.30 11.79 -2.36
CA ARG A 70 0.10 11.10 -2.81
C ARG A 70 0.27 9.60 -2.66
N ASP A 71 -0.85 8.93 -2.46
CA ASP A 71 -0.92 7.47 -2.44
C ASP A 71 0.09 6.85 -1.43
N PRO A 72 0.11 7.29 -0.15
CA PRO A 72 1.11 6.82 0.79
C PRO A 72 0.85 5.36 1.17
N CYS A 73 1.78 4.48 0.81
CA CYS A 73 1.77 3.07 1.19
C CYS A 73 2.66 2.84 2.40
N ILE A 74 2.08 2.30 3.49
CA ILE A 74 2.79 1.90 4.71
C ILE A 74 2.66 0.39 4.91
N ILE A 75 3.80 -0.28 5.15
CA ILE A 75 3.81 -1.65 5.66
C ILE A 75 4.71 -1.78 6.91
N PRO A 76 4.38 -2.65 7.87
CA PRO A 76 5.32 -3.08 8.88
C PRO A 76 6.40 -3.98 8.24
N GLY A 77 7.65 -3.75 8.62
CA GLY A 77 8.82 -4.54 8.24
C GLY A 77 9.25 -5.53 9.34
N PRO A 78 10.00 -6.59 9.00
CA PRO A 78 10.52 -7.56 9.96
C PRO A 78 11.59 -6.97 10.89
N ASP A 79 12.09 -5.76 10.60
CA ASP A 79 13.04 -5.02 11.41
C ASP A 79 12.37 -4.18 12.51
N GLY A 80 11.04 -4.27 12.64
CA GLY A 80 10.24 -3.57 13.63
C GLY A 80 9.91 -2.13 13.25
N LYS A 81 10.13 -1.73 12.00
CA LYS A 81 9.81 -0.40 11.49
C LYS A 81 8.59 -0.44 10.58
N TYR A 82 7.94 0.70 10.45
CA TYR A 82 6.98 0.99 9.40
C TYR A 82 7.71 1.68 8.25
N HIS A 83 7.67 1.08 7.06
CA HIS A 83 8.25 1.65 5.86
C HIS A 83 7.16 2.30 5.02
N MET A 84 7.43 3.50 4.52
CA MET A 84 6.49 4.25 3.69
C MET A 84 7.11 4.63 2.35
N VAL A 85 6.33 4.47 1.28
CA VAL A 85 6.60 5.04 -0.04
C VAL A 85 5.40 5.87 -0.52
N TRP A 86 5.64 6.82 -1.42
CA TRP A 86 4.59 7.68 -1.97
C TRP A 86 4.96 8.31 -3.31
N THR A 87 3.97 8.84 -4.02
CA THR A 87 4.16 9.65 -5.22
C THR A 87 4.53 11.08 -4.87
N VAL A 88 5.66 11.54 -5.40
CA VAL A 88 6.26 12.85 -5.09
C VAL A 88 5.86 13.98 -6.04
N SER A 89 5.39 13.64 -7.23
CA SER A 89 5.09 14.55 -8.33
C SER A 89 4.25 13.86 -9.41
N TRP A 90 3.55 14.66 -10.21
CA TRP A 90 2.88 14.19 -11.41
C TRP A 90 3.84 13.78 -12.54
N ASN A 91 5.04 14.35 -12.61
CA ASN A 91 5.95 14.17 -13.76
C ASN A 91 7.40 13.82 -13.37
N ASP A 92 7.64 13.33 -12.15
CA ASP A 92 8.96 12.93 -11.71
C ASP A 92 9.21 11.42 -11.93
N LYS A 93 10.47 11.03 -12.03
CA LYS A 93 10.98 9.68 -12.31
C LYS A 93 11.42 8.96 -11.03
N GLY A 94 10.92 9.39 -9.89
CA GLY A 94 11.19 8.77 -8.62
C GLY A 94 10.00 8.80 -7.69
N ILE A 95 10.20 8.20 -6.53
CA ILE A 95 9.23 8.06 -5.46
C ILE A 95 9.84 8.55 -4.15
N GLY A 96 9.00 8.83 -3.16
CA GLY A 96 9.45 9.17 -1.83
C GLY A 96 9.61 7.92 -0.98
N TYR A 97 10.48 8.00 0.03
CA TYR A 97 10.63 6.97 1.06
C TYR A 97 10.96 7.57 2.42
N ALA A 98 10.38 7.01 3.46
CA ALA A 98 10.71 7.26 4.86
C ALA A 98 10.34 6.04 5.69
N TRP A 99 10.86 5.95 6.92
CA TRP A 99 10.45 4.94 7.87
C TRP A 99 10.18 5.54 9.24
N SER A 100 9.44 4.82 10.08
CA SER A 100 9.17 5.19 11.46
C SER A 100 9.12 3.96 12.36
N GLU A 101 9.53 4.09 13.62
CA GLU A 101 9.33 3.04 14.64
C GLU A 101 7.95 3.17 15.33
N ASP A 102 7.28 4.31 15.18
CA ASP A 102 6.09 4.63 15.96
C ASP A 102 4.98 5.39 15.22
N LEU A 103 5.14 5.58 13.89
CA LEU A 103 4.26 6.33 13.00
C LEU A 103 4.11 7.83 13.34
N ILE A 104 4.84 8.33 14.34
CA ILE A 104 4.83 9.72 14.79
C ILE A 104 6.15 10.40 14.36
N ASN A 105 7.27 9.78 14.71
CA ASN A 105 8.61 10.26 14.42
C ASN A 105 9.13 9.57 13.17
N TRP A 106 9.24 10.33 12.08
CA TRP A 106 9.67 9.82 10.79
C TRP A 106 11.14 10.11 10.55
N SER A 107 11.81 9.19 9.85
CA SER A 107 13.16 9.40 9.35
C SER A 107 13.23 10.59 8.38
N GLU A 108 14.44 11.01 8.05
CA GLU A 108 14.66 11.88 6.89
C GLU A 108 14.03 11.23 5.64
N GLN A 109 13.33 12.05 4.86
CA GLN A 109 12.71 11.61 3.60
C GLN A 109 13.78 11.45 2.53
N LYS A 110 13.74 10.34 1.81
CA LYS A 110 14.61 10.06 0.66
C LYS A 110 13.80 10.14 -0.63
N PHE A 111 14.42 10.66 -1.69
CA PHE A 111 13.94 10.50 -3.05
C PHE A 111 14.62 9.27 -3.66
N ILE A 112 13.84 8.29 -4.13
CA ILE A 112 14.34 7.08 -4.78
C ILE A 112 14.12 7.21 -6.30
N PRO A 113 15.18 7.32 -7.11
CA PRO A 113 15.10 7.59 -8.55
C PRO A 113 14.78 6.33 -9.39
N VAL A 114 13.68 5.64 -9.09
CA VAL A 114 13.35 4.31 -9.64
C VAL A 114 13.25 4.23 -11.17
N MET A 115 13.00 5.35 -11.85
CA MET A 115 12.94 5.46 -13.32
C MET A 115 13.95 6.44 -13.92
N ALA A 116 14.93 6.94 -13.17
CA ALA A 116 15.86 7.94 -13.69
C ALA A 116 16.74 7.45 -14.86
N HIS A 117 16.92 6.14 -14.98
CA HIS A 117 17.62 5.50 -16.10
C HIS A 117 16.82 5.51 -17.41
N GLU A 118 15.50 5.77 -17.35
CA GLU A 118 14.61 5.82 -18.50
C GLU A 118 14.34 7.28 -18.92
N PRO A 119 14.96 7.78 -20.00
CA PRO A 119 14.85 9.19 -20.40
C PRO A 119 13.42 9.58 -20.80
N GLU A 120 12.66 8.66 -21.37
CA GLU A 120 11.28 8.88 -21.85
C GLU A 120 10.21 8.57 -20.79
N ALA A 121 10.60 8.09 -19.59
CA ALA A 121 9.64 7.87 -18.52
C ALA A 121 8.96 9.18 -18.11
N LEU A 122 7.64 9.18 -18.02
CA LEU A 122 6.89 10.39 -17.69
C LEU A 122 6.66 10.57 -16.19
N ASN A 123 6.60 9.48 -15.43
CA ASN A 123 6.09 9.50 -14.07
C ASN A 123 6.45 8.24 -13.25
N CYS A 124 6.30 8.29 -11.93
CA CYS A 124 6.24 7.13 -11.03
C CYS A 124 5.06 7.30 -10.05
N TRP A 125 3.92 6.66 -10.34
CA TRP A 125 2.67 6.87 -9.60
C TRP A 125 2.28 5.68 -8.74
N ALA A 126 1.60 5.98 -7.63
CA ALA A 126 1.05 5.04 -6.64
C ALA A 126 2.00 3.89 -6.30
N PRO A 127 3.20 4.19 -5.75
CA PRO A 127 4.10 3.13 -5.35
C PRO A 127 3.53 2.36 -4.15
N GLU A 128 3.69 1.05 -4.19
CA GLU A 128 3.25 0.13 -3.15
C GLU A 128 4.41 -0.77 -2.72
N LEU A 129 4.31 -1.31 -1.51
CA LEU A 129 5.31 -2.19 -0.90
C LEU A 129 4.74 -3.59 -0.69
N TYR A 130 5.59 -4.59 -0.90
CA TYR A 130 5.32 -5.97 -0.48
C TYR A 130 6.60 -6.57 0.10
N TYR A 131 6.57 -7.04 1.34
CA TYR A 131 7.70 -7.77 1.91
C TYR A 131 7.60 -9.26 1.57
N ASP A 132 8.58 -9.77 0.83
CA ASP A 132 8.67 -11.19 0.49
C ASP A 132 9.50 -11.94 1.54
N GLU A 133 8.82 -12.71 2.37
CA GLU A 133 9.43 -13.52 3.44
C GLU A 133 10.42 -14.57 2.92
N ASP A 134 10.15 -15.13 1.72
CA ASP A 134 10.95 -16.21 1.14
C ASP A 134 12.33 -15.71 0.71
N SER A 135 12.38 -14.58 -0.02
CA SER A 135 13.64 -13.97 -0.47
C SER A 135 14.20 -12.91 0.49
N LYS A 136 13.44 -12.56 1.54
CA LYS A 136 13.77 -11.55 2.58
C LYS A 136 14.11 -10.19 1.98
N GLN A 137 13.24 -9.71 1.11
CA GLN A 137 13.40 -8.43 0.43
C GLN A 137 12.04 -7.76 0.22
N TYR A 138 12.07 -6.44 0.12
CA TYR A 138 10.94 -5.64 -0.31
C TYR A 138 10.86 -5.63 -1.83
N LEU A 139 9.66 -5.82 -2.33
CA LEU A 139 9.23 -5.40 -3.65
C LEU A 139 8.67 -3.99 -3.54
N ILE A 140 9.14 -3.09 -4.40
CA ILE A 140 8.54 -1.77 -4.60
C ILE A 140 8.01 -1.76 -6.02
N TYR A 141 6.74 -1.42 -6.21
CA TYR A 141 6.11 -1.44 -7.53
C TYR A 141 5.21 -0.23 -7.74
N TRP A 142 5.13 0.26 -8.98
CA TRP A 142 4.49 1.54 -9.32
C TRP A 142 4.06 1.57 -10.80
N ALA A 143 3.23 2.54 -11.16
CA ALA A 143 2.79 2.77 -12.52
C ALA A 143 3.65 3.82 -13.25
N THR A 144 4.12 3.50 -14.46
CA THR A 144 4.86 4.45 -15.31
C THR A 144 4.39 4.37 -16.75
N THR A 145 4.20 5.54 -17.37
CA THR A 145 4.10 5.66 -18.84
C THR A 145 5.47 5.89 -19.45
N ILE A 146 5.75 5.16 -20.54
CA ILE A 146 6.91 5.40 -21.41
C ILE A 146 6.40 5.47 -22.85
N PRO A 147 6.30 6.68 -23.45
CA PRO A 147 5.66 6.87 -24.75
C PRO A 147 6.23 5.95 -25.83
N GLY A 148 5.34 5.31 -26.59
CA GLY A 148 5.71 4.41 -27.69
C GLY A 148 6.28 3.05 -27.28
N ARG A 149 6.40 2.74 -25.98
CA ARG A 149 6.87 1.42 -25.51
C ARG A 149 5.82 0.33 -25.68
N PHE A 150 4.55 0.67 -25.46
CA PHE A 150 3.42 -0.24 -25.62
C PHE A 150 2.44 0.35 -26.62
N THR A 151 2.26 -0.30 -27.76
CA THR A 151 1.33 0.18 -28.81
C THR A 151 -0.12 -0.19 -28.54
N GLU A 152 -0.35 -1.24 -27.75
CA GLU A 152 -1.69 -1.67 -27.35
C GLU A 152 -2.21 -0.80 -26.20
N GLY A 153 -3.45 -0.31 -26.34
CA GLY A 153 -4.05 0.62 -25.37
C GLY A 153 -3.57 2.08 -25.45
N ASP A 154 -2.59 2.40 -26.31
CA ASP A 154 -1.91 3.71 -26.36
C ASP A 154 -2.82 4.89 -26.74
N THR A 155 -3.97 4.62 -27.35
CA THR A 155 -4.99 5.63 -27.70
C THR A 155 -6.17 5.65 -26.74
N GLN A 156 -6.13 4.82 -25.69
CA GLN A 156 -7.25 4.60 -24.77
C GLN A 156 -7.02 5.18 -23.39
N GLY A 157 -5.86 5.76 -23.08
CA GLY A 157 -5.60 6.44 -21.82
C GLY A 157 -6.05 7.90 -21.79
N ASP A 158 -5.78 8.58 -20.69
CA ASP A 158 -5.96 10.04 -20.59
C ASP A 158 -4.73 10.75 -21.17
N ASP A 159 -4.95 11.61 -22.16
CA ASP A 159 -3.94 12.41 -22.86
C ASP A 159 -2.72 11.60 -23.35
N LYS A 160 -1.58 11.76 -22.67
CA LYS A 160 -0.27 11.18 -23.04
C LYS A 160 0.03 9.87 -22.30
N TYR A 161 -0.88 9.42 -21.45
CA TYR A 161 -0.62 8.34 -20.50
C TYR A 161 -1.08 6.97 -21.01
N ASN A 162 -0.18 5.99 -20.89
CA ASN A 162 -0.40 4.59 -21.18
C ASN A 162 0.52 3.77 -20.26
N HIS A 163 0.10 3.62 -19.02
CA HIS A 163 0.89 3.06 -17.94
C HIS A 163 0.98 1.55 -18.01
N ARG A 164 2.08 1.03 -17.50
CA ARG A 164 2.24 -0.36 -17.03
C ARG A 164 2.82 -0.38 -15.63
N MET A 165 2.67 -1.50 -14.95
CA MET A 165 3.27 -1.69 -13.64
C MET A 165 4.72 -2.13 -13.78
N TYR A 166 5.61 -1.47 -13.05
CA TYR A 166 7.03 -1.79 -12.94
C TYR A 166 7.37 -2.08 -11.49
N TYR A 167 8.52 -2.71 -11.27
CA TYR A 167 9.02 -2.98 -9.94
C TYR A 167 10.54 -2.92 -9.84
N THR A 168 11.02 -2.72 -8.61
CA THR A 168 12.39 -3.00 -8.18
C THR A 168 12.34 -3.76 -6.85
N THR A 169 13.48 -4.32 -6.44
CA THR A 169 13.62 -5.02 -5.16
C THR A 169 14.74 -4.40 -4.34
N THR A 170 14.58 -4.41 -3.02
CA THR A 170 15.59 -3.91 -2.07
C THR A 170 15.52 -4.66 -0.75
N LYS A 171 16.62 -4.71 0.00
CA LYS A 171 16.64 -5.24 1.37
C LYS A 171 16.74 -4.16 2.43
N ASP A 172 17.14 -2.96 2.04
CA ASP A 172 17.61 -1.90 2.94
C ASP A 172 17.11 -0.50 2.56
N PHE A 173 16.41 -0.35 1.43
CA PHE A 173 16.00 0.92 0.84
C PHE A 173 17.19 1.85 0.52
N GLU A 174 18.36 1.27 0.26
CA GLU A 174 19.56 1.96 -0.18
C GLU A 174 20.10 1.36 -1.47
N ASN A 175 20.09 0.02 -1.57
CA ASN A 175 20.51 -0.72 -2.75
C ASN A 175 19.28 -1.33 -3.44
N PHE A 176 19.16 -1.09 -4.73
CA PHE A 176 18.01 -1.49 -5.55
C PHE A 176 18.47 -2.38 -6.70
N SER A 177 17.66 -3.38 -7.05
CA SER A 177 17.84 -4.10 -8.31
C SER A 177 17.47 -3.22 -9.51
N ASP A 178 17.83 -3.67 -10.71
CA ASP A 178 17.31 -3.06 -11.93
C ASP A 178 15.78 -3.10 -11.96
N THR A 179 15.17 -2.03 -12.48
CA THR A 179 13.72 -1.96 -12.69
C THR A 179 13.28 -2.94 -13.77
N LYS A 180 12.18 -3.63 -13.51
CA LYS A 180 11.59 -4.61 -14.43
C LYS A 180 10.10 -4.37 -14.59
N LEU A 181 9.54 -4.86 -15.70
CA LEU A 181 8.09 -4.88 -15.92
C LEU A 181 7.46 -5.90 -14.97
N LEU A 182 6.43 -5.47 -14.23
CA LEU A 182 5.63 -6.33 -13.34
C LEU A 182 4.40 -6.89 -14.07
N TYR A 183 3.68 -6.03 -14.79
CA TYR A 183 2.40 -6.39 -15.39
C TYR A 183 2.11 -5.61 -16.68
N ASP A 184 1.76 -6.35 -17.74
CA ASP A 184 1.25 -5.87 -19.01
C ASP A 184 0.32 -6.93 -19.64
N GLU A 185 -0.94 -6.55 -19.83
CA GLU A 185 -1.98 -7.34 -20.51
C GLU A 185 -2.63 -6.52 -21.65
N GLY A 186 -1.87 -5.61 -22.26
CA GLY A 186 -2.32 -4.87 -23.45
C GLY A 186 -3.24 -3.68 -23.18
N PHE A 187 -3.47 -3.29 -21.93
CA PHE A 187 -4.26 -2.11 -21.56
C PHE A 187 -3.57 -1.24 -20.51
N ASN A 188 -4.03 0.01 -20.38
CA ASN A 188 -3.49 0.99 -19.45
C ASN A 188 -3.79 0.58 -17.99
N VAL A 189 -2.76 0.43 -17.16
CA VAL A 189 -2.87 -0.06 -15.77
C VAL A 189 -2.20 0.91 -14.81
N ILE A 190 -2.94 1.32 -13.78
CA ILE A 190 -2.40 2.03 -12.62
C ILE A 190 -2.91 1.39 -11.34
N ASP A 191 -2.44 1.90 -10.20
CA ASP A 191 -2.93 1.61 -8.84
C ASP A 191 -3.17 0.13 -8.59
N ALA A 192 -2.15 -0.55 -8.07
CA ALA A 192 -2.24 -1.98 -7.83
C ALA A 192 -1.79 -2.36 -6.42
N VAL A 193 -2.39 -3.41 -5.87
CA VAL A 193 -1.99 -4.02 -4.60
C VAL A 193 -1.86 -5.53 -4.76
N ILE A 194 -0.77 -6.09 -4.23
CA ILE A 194 -0.50 -7.53 -4.22
C ILE A 194 -0.92 -8.12 -2.88
N GLN A 195 -1.74 -9.18 -2.91
CA GLN A 195 -2.08 -9.99 -1.75
C GLN A 195 -1.80 -11.46 -2.03
N LYS A 196 -0.94 -12.08 -1.21
CA LYS A 196 -0.73 -13.53 -1.24
C LYS A 196 -1.83 -14.23 -0.45
N VAL A 197 -2.45 -15.25 -1.04
CA VAL A 197 -3.42 -16.14 -0.41
C VAL A 197 -3.04 -17.56 -0.77
N ASP A 198 -2.71 -18.35 0.26
CA ASP A 198 -2.03 -19.64 0.11
C ASP A 198 -0.76 -19.49 -0.76
N ASP A 199 -0.64 -20.25 -1.84
CA ASP A 199 0.50 -20.23 -2.76
C ASP A 199 0.26 -19.34 -3.99
N THR A 200 -0.77 -18.48 -3.98
CA THR A 200 -1.14 -17.62 -5.12
C THR A 200 -1.00 -16.15 -4.75
N TYR A 201 -0.38 -15.37 -5.63
CA TYR A 201 -0.33 -13.92 -5.57
C TYR A 201 -1.48 -13.35 -6.40
N TYR A 202 -2.35 -12.56 -5.76
CA TYR A 202 -3.42 -11.82 -6.41
C TYR A 202 -2.99 -10.36 -6.57
N LEU A 203 -3.01 -9.86 -7.79
CA LEU A 203 -2.79 -8.46 -8.13
C LEU A 203 -4.15 -7.81 -8.39
N PHE A 204 -4.60 -6.98 -7.46
CA PHE A 204 -5.77 -6.12 -7.65
C PHE A 204 -5.28 -4.84 -8.32
N LEU A 205 -5.86 -4.46 -9.45
CA LEU A 205 -5.35 -3.36 -10.28
C LEU A 205 -6.48 -2.56 -10.92
N LYS A 206 -6.27 -1.26 -11.11
CA LYS A 206 -7.19 -0.41 -11.88
C LYS A 206 -6.94 -0.58 -13.37
N ASP A 207 -8.00 -0.92 -14.11
CA ASP A 207 -8.02 -0.78 -15.55
C ASP A 207 -8.29 0.70 -15.91
N GLU A 208 -7.24 1.42 -16.31
CA GLU A 208 -7.24 2.86 -16.52
C GLU A 208 -7.74 3.27 -17.91
N THR A 209 -8.28 2.32 -18.69
CA THR A 209 -8.86 2.56 -20.01
C THR A 209 -9.99 3.61 -19.93
N ARG A 210 -9.80 4.71 -20.66
CA ARG A 210 -10.72 5.85 -20.75
C ARG A 210 -11.82 5.64 -21.78
N THR A 211 -11.52 5.00 -22.92
CA THR A 211 -12.46 4.84 -24.04
C THR A 211 -12.39 3.44 -24.67
N PRO A 212 -13.49 2.63 -24.63
CA PRO A 212 -14.66 2.85 -23.77
C PRO A 212 -14.24 2.88 -22.29
N ALA A 213 -14.98 3.63 -21.48
CA ALA A 213 -14.63 3.79 -20.07
C ALA A 213 -14.67 2.43 -19.36
N LYS A 214 -13.55 2.09 -18.72
CA LYS A 214 -13.45 0.99 -17.77
C LYS A 214 -13.30 1.59 -16.37
N LYS A 215 -12.12 2.13 -16.02
CA LYS A 215 -11.89 2.87 -14.77
C LYS A 215 -12.37 2.10 -13.52
N HIS A 216 -12.15 0.80 -13.51
CA HIS A 216 -12.62 -0.11 -12.47
C HIS A 216 -11.51 -1.07 -12.06
N ILE A 217 -11.66 -1.72 -10.91
CA ILE A 217 -10.67 -2.67 -10.41
C ILE A 217 -10.95 -4.06 -10.96
N ARG A 218 -9.88 -4.77 -11.32
CA ARG A 218 -9.88 -6.18 -11.74
C ARG A 218 -8.82 -6.96 -10.96
N ILE A 219 -8.83 -8.28 -11.11
CA ILE A 219 -7.91 -9.20 -10.44
C ILE A 219 -7.12 -9.97 -11.49
N ALA A 220 -5.80 -9.91 -11.37
CA ALA A 220 -4.88 -10.85 -11.99
C ALA A 220 -4.28 -11.78 -10.93
N ALA A 221 -3.84 -12.98 -11.32
CA ALA A 221 -3.25 -13.94 -10.40
C ALA A 221 -2.01 -14.62 -11.00
N SER A 222 -1.05 -14.97 -10.14
CA SER A 222 0.16 -15.71 -10.47
C SER A 222 0.58 -16.62 -9.31
N ASP A 223 1.35 -17.66 -9.61
CA ASP A 223 2.08 -18.45 -8.61
C ASP A 223 3.48 -17.87 -8.33
N GLN A 224 3.91 -16.84 -9.05
CA GLN A 224 5.15 -16.09 -8.85
C GLN A 224 4.87 -14.64 -8.46
N LEU A 225 5.62 -14.10 -7.50
CA LEU A 225 5.44 -12.72 -7.02
C LEU A 225 5.63 -11.65 -8.11
N THR A 226 6.57 -11.87 -9.04
CA THR A 226 7.05 -10.81 -9.95
C THR A 226 6.77 -11.04 -11.44
N GLU A 227 6.11 -12.13 -11.81
CA GLU A 227 5.86 -12.48 -13.21
C GLU A 227 4.65 -13.41 -13.33
N GLY A 228 4.19 -13.66 -14.55
CA GLY A 228 3.17 -14.69 -14.83
C GLY A 228 1.73 -14.33 -14.44
N TYR A 229 1.47 -13.09 -14.00
CA TYR A 229 0.12 -12.62 -13.69
C TYR A 229 -0.79 -12.69 -14.92
N GLN A 230 -1.92 -13.37 -14.77
CA GLN A 230 -2.98 -13.46 -15.78
C GLN A 230 -4.28 -12.89 -15.23
N LEU A 231 -5.03 -12.18 -16.07
CA LEU A 231 -6.31 -11.61 -15.70
C LEU A 231 -7.37 -12.71 -15.48
N ILE A 232 -7.95 -12.76 -14.28
CA ILE A 232 -8.87 -13.84 -13.87
C ILE A 232 -10.29 -13.37 -13.55
N SER A 233 -10.54 -12.06 -13.55
CA SER A 233 -11.85 -11.51 -13.19
C SER A 233 -12.37 -10.54 -14.23
N GLU A 234 -13.71 -10.48 -14.34
CA GLU A 234 -14.43 -9.28 -14.77
C GLU A 234 -14.24 -8.15 -13.73
N PRO A 235 -14.68 -6.90 -14.02
CA PRO A 235 -14.72 -5.84 -13.02
C PRO A 235 -15.31 -6.31 -11.68
N ILE A 236 -14.63 -6.02 -10.58
CA ILE A 236 -15.12 -6.32 -9.22
C ILE A 236 -15.75 -5.09 -8.54
N THR A 237 -15.61 -3.91 -9.14
CA THR A 237 -16.13 -2.62 -8.66
C THR A 237 -16.99 -1.93 -9.71
N PRO A 238 -17.75 -0.88 -9.34
CA PRO A 238 -18.22 0.12 -10.29
C PRO A 238 -17.06 0.81 -11.05
N ASP A 239 -17.42 1.62 -12.04
CA ASP A 239 -16.48 2.48 -12.77
C ASP A 239 -16.15 3.77 -11.99
N TRP A 240 -15.12 4.48 -12.46
CA TRP A 240 -14.59 5.71 -11.87
C TRP A 240 -14.10 5.54 -10.44
N VAL A 241 -13.38 4.44 -10.19
CA VAL A 241 -12.73 4.14 -8.91
C VAL A 241 -11.25 3.85 -9.08
N GLU A 242 -10.45 4.08 -8.04
CA GLU A 242 -9.00 3.91 -8.07
C GLU A 242 -8.42 3.51 -6.71
N GLY A 243 -7.10 3.33 -6.63
CA GLY A 243 -6.41 3.06 -5.38
C GLY A 243 -6.90 1.86 -4.56
N PRO A 244 -6.88 0.63 -5.12
CA PRO A 244 -7.29 -0.55 -4.39
C PRO A 244 -6.33 -0.82 -3.22
N THR A 245 -6.90 -1.08 -2.04
CA THR A 245 -6.15 -1.62 -0.89
C THR A 245 -6.99 -2.68 -0.19
N ILE A 246 -6.39 -3.77 0.27
CA ILE A 246 -7.12 -4.97 0.70
C ILE A 246 -6.64 -5.50 2.05
N THR A 247 -7.59 -5.96 2.87
CA THR A 247 -7.27 -6.72 4.09
C THR A 247 -8.29 -7.82 4.34
N LYS A 248 -7.99 -8.68 5.32
CA LYS A 248 -8.93 -9.68 5.82
C LYS A 248 -9.56 -9.22 7.13
N ILE A 249 -10.90 -9.13 7.12
CA ILE A 249 -11.73 -8.77 8.27
C ILE A 249 -12.67 -9.95 8.57
N GLY A 250 -12.40 -10.65 9.68
CA GLY A 250 -13.09 -11.91 9.97
C GLY A 250 -12.83 -12.97 8.90
N ASP A 251 -13.89 -13.49 8.28
CA ASP A 251 -13.84 -14.46 7.18
C ASP A 251 -13.85 -13.80 5.79
N LYS A 252 -14.02 -12.48 5.70
CA LYS A 252 -14.11 -11.74 4.45
C LYS A 252 -12.78 -11.07 4.09
N TRP A 253 -12.45 -11.12 2.81
CA TRP A 253 -11.58 -10.15 2.18
C TRP A 253 -12.38 -8.88 1.91
N VAL A 254 -11.83 -7.74 2.30
CA VAL A 254 -12.43 -6.43 2.07
C VAL A 254 -11.41 -5.57 1.34
N LEU A 255 -11.78 -5.12 0.15
CA LEU A 255 -10.98 -4.23 -0.68
C LEU A 255 -11.64 -2.85 -0.69
N PHE A 256 -10.90 -1.85 -0.23
CA PHE A 256 -11.26 -0.44 -0.27
C PHE A 256 -10.70 0.21 -1.54
N TYR A 257 -11.36 1.27 -2.01
CA TYR A 257 -10.96 2.05 -3.18
C TYR A 257 -11.47 3.49 -3.08
N ASP A 258 -10.79 4.42 -3.74
CA ASP A 258 -11.19 5.82 -3.87
C ASP A 258 -12.19 5.98 -5.03
N GLU A 259 -13.42 6.40 -4.74
CA GLU A 259 -14.36 6.86 -5.77
C GLU A 259 -14.05 8.33 -6.10
N TYR A 260 -12.90 8.58 -6.73
CA TYR A 260 -12.28 9.91 -6.85
C TYR A 260 -13.16 10.98 -7.55
N THR A 261 -14.11 10.55 -8.40
CA THR A 261 -15.10 11.43 -9.04
C THR A 261 -16.31 11.75 -8.17
N ARG A 262 -16.54 10.94 -7.15
CA ARG A 262 -17.65 11.02 -6.18
C ARG A 262 -17.19 11.48 -4.80
N HIS A 263 -15.88 11.61 -4.59
CA HIS A 263 -15.24 12.19 -3.40
C HIS A 263 -15.54 11.44 -2.10
N HIS A 264 -15.55 10.11 -2.15
CA HIS A 264 -15.61 9.25 -0.97
C HIS A 264 -14.91 7.91 -1.21
N MET A 265 -14.54 7.24 -0.14
CA MET A 265 -14.08 5.85 -0.19
C MET A 265 -15.26 4.90 -0.46
N GLY A 266 -15.02 3.84 -1.22
CA GLY A 266 -15.90 2.70 -1.41
C GLY A 266 -15.22 1.40 -0.98
N ALA A 267 -15.99 0.32 -0.91
CA ALA A 267 -15.45 -1.00 -0.64
C ALA A 267 -16.27 -2.12 -1.28
N VAL A 268 -15.58 -3.21 -1.61
CA VAL A 268 -16.16 -4.49 -1.98
C VAL A 268 -15.66 -5.59 -1.04
N ALA A 269 -16.50 -6.59 -0.78
CA ALA A 269 -16.16 -7.72 0.06
C ALA A 269 -16.38 -9.06 -0.62
N SER A 270 -15.55 -10.05 -0.28
CA SER A 270 -15.63 -11.42 -0.80
C SER A 270 -15.19 -12.43 0.25
N THR A 271 -15.83 -13.60 0.30
CA THR A 271 -15.38 -14.74 1.12
C THR A 271 -14.52 -15.74 0.34
N ASP A 272 -14.46 -15.62 -0.99
CA ASP A 272 -13.85 -16.62 -1.88
C ASP A 272 -12.95 -16.04 -2.98
N LEU A 273 -12.74 -14.71 -2.97
CA LEU A 273 -11.97 -13.92 -3.96
C LEU A 273 -12.55 -13.96 -5.38
N LYS A 274 -13.73 -14.54 -5.57
CA LYS A 274 -14.39 -14.70 -6.87
C LYS A 274 -15.68 -13.89 -6.96
N ASN A 275 -16.49 -13.98 -5.92
CA ASN A 275 -17.76 -13.27 -5.82
C ASN A 275 -17.58 -12.06 -4.93
N TRP A 276 -17.80 -10.86 -5.49
CA TRP A 276 -17.60 -9.58 -4.81
C TRP A 276 -18.92 -8.83 -4.68
N GLU A 277 -19.15 -8.25 -3.50
CA GLU A 277 -20.32 -7.43 -3.18
C GLU A 277 -19.87 -6.02 -2.82
N VAL A 278 -20.50 -4.99 -3.40
CA VAL A 278 -20.29 -3.59 -2.99
C VAL A 278 -20.92 -3.38 -1.63
N ILE A 279 -20.14 -2.85 -0.68
CA ILE A 279 -20.54 -2.65 0.72
C ILE A 279 -20.32 -1.19 1.18
N ASN A 280 -20.44 -0.23 0.27
CA ASN A 280 -20.23 1.19 0.55
C ASN A 280 -21.07 1.72 1.73
N ASP A 281 -22.24 1.14 1.98
CA ASP A 281 -23.15 1.51 3.08
C ASP A 281 -22.72 0.97 4.45
N GLN A 282 -21.71 0.09 4.49
CA GLN A 282 -21.17 -0.53 5.70
C GLN A 282 -19.86 0.11 6.18
N ILE A 283 -19.32 1.08 5.44
CA ILE A 283 -18.04 1.72 5.74
C ILE A 283 -18.22 3.21 6.02
N SER A 284 -17.31 3.78 6.80
CA SER A 284 -17.19 5.23 6.94
C SER A 284 -15.72 5.64 7.03
N PHE A 285 -15.36 6.72 6.34
CA PHE A 285 -14.01 7.28 6.37
C PHE A 285 -14.05 8.76 6.73
N PRO A 286 -12.94 9.31 7.26
CA PRO A 286 -12.79 10.75 7.43
C PRO A 286 -13.06 11.53 6.14
N ALA A 287 -13.58 12.74 6.29
CA ALA A 287 -13.78 13.62 5.14
C ALA A 287 -12.44 13.96 4.49
N GLY A 288 -12.39 13.92 3.16
CA GLY A 288 -11.19 14.22 2.38
C GLY A 288 -10.24 13.04 2.17
N THR A 289 -10.53 11.87 2.74
CA THR A 289 -9.74 10.65 2.45
C THR A 289 -9.75 10.34 0.96
N ARG A 290 -8.55 10.12 0.42
CA ARG A 290 -8.28 9.63 -0.93
C ARG A 290 -7.47 8.34 -0.88
N HIS A 291 -7.04 7.85 -2.04
CA HIS A 291 -6.19 6.67 -2.19
C HIS A 291 -5.09 6.60 -1.11
N GLY A 292 -5.05 5.44 -0.47
CA GLY A 292 -4.18 5.13 0.64
C GLY A 292 -4.15 3.63 0.90
N THR A 293 -3.47 3.23 1.97
CA THR A 293 -3.20 1.81 2.25
C THR A 293 -3.70 1.42 3.63
N ILE A 294 -4.42 0.29 3.68
CA ILE A 294 -4.80 -0.35 4.94
C ILE A 294 -3.67 -1.24 5.46
N PHE A 295 -3.40 -1.18 6.75
CA PHE A 295 -2.47 -2.08 7.42
C PHE A 295 -2.89 -2.34 8.86
N LYS A 296 -2.34 -3.39 9.48
CA LYS A 296 -2.58 -3.71 10.89
C LYS A 296 -1.42 -3.21 11.74
N ALA A 297 -1.73 -2.74 12.94
CA ALA A 297 -0.75 -2.37 13.94
C ALA A 297 -1.20 -2.84 15.33
N PRO A 298 -0.26 -3.06 16.27
CA PRO A 298 -0.59 -3.32 17.66
C PRO A 298 -1.38 -2.14 18.27
N GLU A 299 -2.36 -2.44 19.13
CA GLU A 299 -3.19 -1.42 19.79
C GLU A 299 -2.36 -0.42 20.62
N SER A 300 -1.18 -0.80 21.12
CA SER A 300 -0.23 0.11 21.76
C SER A 300 0.31 1.20 20.83
N ILE A 301 0.49 0.91 19.54
CA ILE A 301 0.90 1.92 18.55
C ILE A 301 -0.24 2.93 18.36
N LEU A 302 -1.48 2.46 18.24
CA LEU A 302 -2.65 3.34 18.18
C LEU A 302 -2.78 4.21 19.43
N ASN A 303 -2.61 3.64 20.63
CA ASN A 303 -2.69 4.41 21.88
C ASN A 303 -1.66 5.55 21.91
N ARG A 304 -0.44 5.28 21.43
CA ARG A 304 0.59 6.34 21.31
C ARG A 304 0.21 7.41 20.30
N LEU A 305 -0.41 7.04 19.18
CA LEU A 305 -0.89 7.99 18.16
C LEU A 305 -2.02 8.88 18.70
N LEU A 306 -2.94 8.32 19.50
CA LEU A 306 -4.02 9.05 20.17
C LEU A 306 -3.50 9.98 21.28
N GLU A 307 -2.38 9.65 21.91
CA GLU A 307 -1.72 10.51 22.91
C GLU A 307 -0.87 11.61 22.28
N ALA A 308 -0.49 11.48 21.01
CA ALA A 308 0.31 12.45 20.26
C ALA A 308 -0.51 13.61 19.68
N GLU A 309 -1.80 13.69 19.99
CA GLU A 309 -2.72 14.78 19.64
C GLU A 309 -2.34 16.14 20.23
#